data_AF-A0A252EHN1-F1
#
_entry.id   AF-A0A252EHN1-F1
#
_cell.length_a   1.000
_cell.length_b   1.000
_cell.length_c   1.000
_cell.angle_alpha   90.00
_cell.angle_beta   90.00
_cell.angle_gamma   90.00
#
_symmetry.space_group_name_H-M   'P 1'
#
loop_
_entity.id
_entity.type
_entity.pdbx_description
1 polymer ?
#
loop_
_entity_poly.entity_id
_entity_poly.type
_entity_poly.pdbx_seq_one_letter_code
_entity_poly.pdbx_strand_id
1 'polypeptide(L)'
;MTFEEEDGFDGQNDPDRVTGGISADRLRSIIERVERLEEERKALAGDIKDIYTEAKSAGFDMKVIRQIIRLRKQEPAEIEEQETLLSIYRRALGM
;
A
#
# COMPACT_ATOMS: atom_id res chain seq x y z
N MET A 1 61.20 17.84 28.46
CA MET A 1 61.77 16.64 27.81
C MET A 1 60.60 15.68 27.65
N THR A 2 60.23 15.39 26.39
CA THR A 2 59.39 14.27 25.88
C THR A 2 57.98 14.13 26.49
N PHE A 3 56.87 14.54 25.88
CA PHE A 3 56.25 14.08 24.60
C PHE A 3 56.21 12.55 24.43
N GLU A 4 55.05 12.10 23.93
CA GLU A 4 54.68 10.75 23.43
C GLU A 4 54.14 9.80 24.53
N GLU A 5 52.97 9.15 24.40
CA GLU A 5 52.17 8.81 23.23
C GLU A 5 50.68 8.64 23.60
N GLU A 6 49.82 9.04 22.68
CA GLU A 6 48.41 8.66 22.63
C GLU A 6 48.29 7.14 22.46
N ASP A 7 47.36 6.50 23.16
CA ASP A 7 46.86 5.20 22.72
C ASP A 7 45.36 5.05 23.02
N GLY A 8 44.60 5.09 21.95
CA GLY A 8 43.43 4.23 21.75
C GLY A 8 42.14 4.64 22.45
N PHE A 9 41.49 5.71 21.98
CA PHE A 9 40.03 5.68 21.95
C PHE A 9 39.63 4.68 20.87
N ASP A 10 39.64 3.39 21.23
CA ASP A 10 39.07 2.34 20.39
C ASP A 10 37.57 2.56 20.41
N GLY A 11 37.13 3.44 19.50
CA GLY A 11 35.76 3.55 19.04
C GLY A 11 35.42 2.24 18.37
N GLN A 12 35.17 1.23 19.20
CA GLN A 12 34.62 -0.04 18.79
C GLN A 12 33.27 0.32 18.16
N ASN A 13 33.28 0.38 16.82
CA ASN A 13 32.10 0.19 16.02
C ASN A 13 31.59 -1.18 16.44
N ASP A 14 30.71 -1.18 17.43
CA ASP A 14 30.02 -2.36 17.91
C ASP A 14 28.80 -2.50 16.99
N PRO A 15 28.88 -3.34 15.93
CA PRO A 15 27.77 -3.50 14.99
C PRO A 15 26.54 -4.10 15.67
N ASP A 16 26.70 -4.65 16.88
CA ASP A 16 25.69 -5.32 17.68
C ASP A 16 25.23 -4.45 18.86
N ARG A 17 24.82 -3.19 18.61
CA ARG A 17 23.91 -2.49 19.53
C ARG A 17 22.55 -3.19 19.53
N VAL A 18 22.47 -4.32 20.23
CA VAL A 18 21.24 -5.05 20.56
C VAL A 18 20.45 -4.20 21.53
N THR A 19 19.71 -3.22 20.99
CA THR A 19 18.79 -2.40 21.77
C THR A 19 17.53 -3.24 22.02
N GLY A 20 17.46 -3.89 23.18
CA GLY A 20 16.26 -4.64 23.61
C GLY A 20 16.01 -5.98 22.91
N GLY A 21 17.05 -6.66 22.40
CA GLY A 21 16.91 -7.99 21.78
C GLY A 21 16.54 -7.97 20.29
N ILE A 22 16.54 -6.79 19.66
CA ILE A 22 16.29 -6.62 18.23
C ILE A 22 17.63 -6.46 17.51
N SER A 23 17.91 -7.30 16.52
CA SER A 23 19.08 -7.11 15.66
C SER A 23 18.85 -5.94 14.70
N ALA A 24 19.75 -4.95 14.74
CA ALA A 24 19.66 -3.73 13.93
C ALA A 24 19.60 -4.04 12.43
N ASP A 25 20.35 -5.05 11.98
CA ASP A 25 20.37 -5.47 10.57
C ASP A 25 19.04 -6.08 10.10
N ARG A 26 18.36 -6.84 10.97
CA ARG A 26 17.03 -7.39 10.64
C ARG A 26 16.00 -6.27 10.53
N LEU A 27 16.05 -5.29 11.43
CA LEU A 27 15.18 -4.13 11.38
C LEU A 27 15.43 -3.32 10.10
N ARG A 28 16.70 -3.04 9.77
CA ARG A 28 17.09 -2.35 8.53
C ARG A 28 16.56 -3.07 7.29
N SER A 29 16.76 -4.39 7.20
CA SER A 29 16.25 -5.19 6.08
C SER A 29 14.72 -5.14 5.93
N ILE A 30 13.97 -5.13 7.04
CA ILE A 30 12.51 -4.98 6.99
C ILE A 30 12.12 -3.60 6.47
N ILE A 31 12.76 -2.54 6.98
CA ILE A 31 12.47 -1.15 6.58
C ILE A 31 12.73 -0.97 5.08
N GLU A 32 13.90 -1.36 4.58
CA GLU A 32 14.26 -1.23 3.16
C GLU A 32 13.27 -1.96 2.24
N ARG A 33 12.82 -3.16 2.64
CA ARG A 33 11.82 -3.93 1.88
C ARG A 33 10.47 -3.24 1.85
N VAL A 34 10.06 -2.62 2.96
CA VAL A 34 8.80 -1.88 3.05
C VAL A 34 8.88 -0.60 2.22
N GLU A 35 9.97 0.16 2.32
CA GLU A 35 10.17 1.40 1.54
C GLU A 35 10.12 1.14 0.03
N ARG A 36 10.76 0.07 -0.45
CA ARG A 36 10.65 -0.32 -1.86
C ARG A 36 9.21 -0.63 -2.28
N LEU A 37 8.46 -1.37 -1.45
CA LEU A 37 7.05 -1.68 -1.72
C LEU A 37 6.15 -0.43 -1.65
N GLU A 38 6.47 0.53 -0.79
CA GLU A 38 5.80 1.83 -0.72
C GLU A 38 6.01 2.64 -2.01
N GLU A 39 7.23 2.67 -2.53
CA GLU A 39 7.55 3.33 -3.81
C GLU A 39 6.83 2.66 -4.99
N GLU A 40 6.87 1.32 -5.08
CA GLU A 40 6.14 0.55 -6.09
C GLU A 40 4.63 0.83 -6.03
N ARG A 41 4.05 0.83 -4.82
CA ARG A 41 2.61 1.15 -4.64
C ARG A 41 2.29 2.58 -5.08
N LYS A 42 3.17 3.54 -4.80
CA LYS A 42 2.99 4.93 -5.21
C LYS A 42 3.04 5.07 -6.73
N ALA A 43 3.96 4.39 -7.41
CA ALA A 43 4.02 4.35 -8.87
C ALA A 43 2.74 3.76 -9.46
N LEU A 44 2.31 2.58 -8.99
CA LEU A 44 1.06 1.94 -9.42
C LEU A 44 -0.18 2.80 -9.18
N ALA A 45 -0.23 3.51 -8.05
CA ALA A 45 -1.31 4.45 -7.76
C ALA A 45 -1.34 5.64 -8.73
N GLY A 46 -0.16 6.10 -9.19
CA GLY A 46 -0.02 7.07 -10.27
C GLY A 46 -0.62 6.56 -11.57
N ASP A 47 -0.19 5.38 -12.01
CA ASP A 47 -0.66 4.76 -13.25
C ASP A 47 -2.19 4.57 -13.25
N ILE A 48 -2.75 4.08 -12.12
CA ILE A 48 -4.21 3.93 -11.96
C ILE A 48 -4.92 5.29 -12.08
N LYS A 49 -4.36 6.35 -11.52
CA LYS A 49 -4.93 7.70 -11.61
C LYS A 49 -4.92 8.23 -13.04
N ASP A 50 -3.86 7.95 -13.79
CA ASP A 50 -3.75 8.36 -15.19
C ASP A 50 -4.80 7.65 -16.04
N ILE A 51 -5.02 6.35 -15.84
CA ILE A 51 -6.10 5.59 -16.49
C ILE A 51 -7.48 6.16 -16.16
N TYR A 52 -7.75 6.51 -14.90
CA TYR A 52 -9.02 7.16 -14.54
C TYR A 52 -9.18 8.54 -15.22
N THR A 53 -8.08 9.27 -15.40
CA THR A 53 -8.08 10.58 -16.06
C THR A 53 -8.32 10.44 -17.56
N GLU A 54 -7.73 9.44 -18.19
CA GLU A 54 -7.98 9.06 -19.58
C GLU A 54 -9.47 8.69 -19.77
N ALA A 55 -10.00 7.80 -18.91
CA ALA A 55 -11.40 7.40 -18.98
C ALA A 55 -12.35 8.60 -18.83
N LYS A 56 -12.04 9.54 -17.92
CA LYS A 56 -12.80 10.78 -17.78
C LYS A 56 -12.74 11.64 -19.05
N SER A 57 -11.56 11.76 -19.65
CA SER A 57 -11.35 12.54 -20.88
C SER A 57 -12.04 11.91 -22.09
N ALA A 58 -12.17 10.59 -22.11
CA ALA A 58 -12.94 9.84 -23.10
C ALA A 58 -14.47 9.93 -22.90
N GLY A 59 -14.94 10.58 -21.82
CA GLY A 59 -16.35 10.82 -21.55
C GLY A 59 -17.05 9.77 -20.68
N PHE A 60 -16.31 8.85 -20.07
CA PHE A 60 -16.90 7.85 -19.16
C PHE A 60 -17.23 8.43 -17.78
N ASP A 61 -18.30 7.93 -17.16
CA ASP A 61 -18.64 8.26 -15.77
C ASP A 61 -17.73 7.50 -14.78
N MET A 62 -16.88 8.23 -14.07
CA MET A 62 -15.94 7.66 -13.10
C MET A 62 -16.63 6.95 -11.92
N LYS A 63 -17.83 7.37 -11.51
CA LYS A 63 -18.57 6.70 -10.42
C LYS A 63 -19.04 5.34 -10.88
N VAL A 64 -19.58 5.26 -12.10
CA VAL A 64 -20.02 3.98 -12.70
C VAL A 64 -18.83 3.03 -12.90
N ILE A 65 -17.69 3.51 -13.41
CA ILE A 65 -16.49 2.67 -13.56
C ILE A 65 -16.04 2.10 -12.20
N ARG A 66 -15.97 2.93 -11.15
CA ARG A 66 -15.59 2.46 -9.80
C ARG A 66 -16.58 1.44 -9.25
N GLN A 67 -17.87 1.64 -9.49
CA GLN A 67 -18.90 0.67 -9.12
C GLN A 67 -18.70 -0.67 -9.85
N ILE A 68 -18.47 -0.65 -11.16
CA ILE A 68 -18.20 -1.87 -11.95
C ILE A 68 -16.97 -2.59 -11.42
N ILE A 69 -15.87 -1.88 -11.14
CA ILE A 69 -14.65 -2.50 -10.58
C ILE A 69 -14.93 -3.14 -9.23
N ARG A 70 -15.75 -2.52 -8.37
CA ARG A 70 -16.15 -3.11 -7.09
C ARG A 70 -16.99 -4.37 -7.28
N LEU A 71 -17.99 -4.33 -8.16
CA LEU A 71 -18.83 -5.49 -8.50
C LEU A 71 -17.97 -6.63 -9.03
N ARG A 72 -17.01 -6.37 -9.92
CA ARG A 72 -16.09 -7.38 -10.46
C ARG A 72 -15.17 -8.06 -9.43
N LYS A 73 -15.07 -7.52 -8.21
CA LYS A 73 -14.30 -8.12 -7.11
C LYS A 73 -15.17 -9.01 -6.20
N GLN A 74 -16.49 -8.98 -6.35
CA GLN A 74 -17.42 -9.79 -5.57
C GLN A 74 -17.67 -11.12 -6.27
N GLU A 75 -18.13 -12.12 -5.51
CA GLU A 75 -18.52 -13.40 -6.10
C GLU A 75 -19.80 -13.24 -6.95
N PRO A 76 -19.90 -13.87 -8.13
CA PRO A 76 -21.06 -13.73 -9.00
C PRO A 76 -22.39 -14.04 -8.31
N ALA A 77 -22.42 -15.05 -7.43
CA ALA A 77 -23.62 -15.44 -6.69
C ALA A 77 -24.07 -14.35 -5.69
N GLU A 78 -23.12 -13.69 -5.01
CA GLU A 78 -23.43 -12.61 -4.07
C GLU A 78 -24.02 -11.39 -4.82
N ILE A 79 -23.52 -11.11 -6.02
CA ILE A 79 -24.04 -10.03 -6.88
C ILE A 79 -25.48 -10.33 -7.29
N GLU A 80 -25.75 -11.55 -7.76
CA GLU A 80 -27.08 -11.96 -8.22
C GLU A 80 -28.12 -11.92 -7.08
N GLU A 81 -27.73 -12.37 -5.88
CA GLU A 81 -28.57 -12.29 -4.68
C GLU A 81 -28.90 -10.83 -4.33
N GLN A 82 -27.88 -9.96 -4.30
CA GLN A 82 -28.07 -8.53 -4.01
C GLN A 82 -28.94 -7.82 -5.05
N GLU A 83 -28.76 -8.12 -6.33
CA GLU A 83 -29.58 -7.57 -7.42
C GLU A 83 -31.04 -8.02 -7.31
N THR A 84 -31.27 -9.29 -6.96
CA THR A 84 -32.62 -9.84 -6.73
C THR A 84 -33.30 -9.12 -5.58
N LEU A 85 -32.62 -8.99 -4.43
CA LEU A 85 -33.16 -8.28 -3.26
C LEU A 85 -33.43 -6.80 -3.56
N LEU A 86 -32.51 -6.13 -4.27
CA LEU A 86 -32.67 -4.73 -4.66
C LEU A 86 -33.90 -4.54 -5.55
N SER A 87 -34.11 -5.45 -6.51
CA SER A 87 -35.29 -5.45 -7.39
C SER A 87 -36.59 -5.58 -6.60
N ILE A 88 -36.65 -6.52 -5.64
CA ILE A 88 -37.81 -6.71 -4.76
C ILE A 88 -38.10 -5.44 -3.95
N TYR A 89 -37.07 -4.84 -3.35
CA TYR A 89 -37.24 -3.65 -2.54
C TYR A 89 -37.64 -2.42 -3.36
N ARG A 90 -37.08 -2.23 -4.56
CA ARG A 90 -37.51 -1.16 -5.47
C ARG A 90 -38.98 -1.28 -5.83
N ARG A 91 -39.41 -2.48 -6.20
CA ARG A 91 -40.83 -2.77 -6.49
C ARG A 91 -41.72 -2.48 -5.28
N ALA A 92 -41.31 -2.87 -4.08
CA ALA A 92 -42.06 -2.59 -2.85
C ALA A 92 -42.17 -1.09 -2.55
N LEU A 93 -41.17 -0.30 -2.93
CA LEU A 93 -41.13 1.16 -2.77
C LEU A 93 -41.76 1.91 -3.96
N GLY A 94 -42.19 1.22 -5.03
CA GLY A 94 -42.76 1.84 -6.23
C GLY A 94 -41.74 2.59 -7.09
N MET A 95 -40.45 2.22 -7.01
CA MET A 95 -39.36 2.74 -7.83
C MET A 95 -39.06 1.86 -9.04
#